data_AF-A0A3D3DKW1-F1
#
_entry.id   AF-A0A3D3DKW1-F1
#
_cell.length_a   1.000
_cell.length_b   1.000
_cell.length_c   1.000
_cell.angle_alpha   90.00
_cell.angle_beta   90.00
_cell.angle_gamma   90.00
#
_symmetry.space_group_name_H-M   'P 1'
#
loop_
_entity.id
_entity.type
_entity.pdbx_description
1 polymer ?
#
loop_
_entity_poly.entity_id
_entity_poly.type
_entity_poly.pdbx_seq_one_letter_code
_entity_poly.pdbx_strand_id
1 'polypeptide(L)' 'MRILLQRIASGLYYEDTGAWTPDSFGAMDFLSSTAALEFCAANKLTGVQIVLKFDEEKREIVLPILPLPPGQNQRPTASL' A
#
# COMPACT_ATOMS: atom_id res chain seq x y z
N MET A 1 -8.43 -7.36 -11.13
CA MET A 1 -7.29 -6.55 -10.64
C MET A 1 -7.54 -6.28 -9.18
N ARG A 2 -6.56 -6.55 -8.33
CA ARG A 2 -6.63 -6.38 -6.88
C ARG A 2 -5.52 -5.47 -6.40
N ILE A 3 -5.79 -4.73 -5.34
CA ILE A 3 -4.84 -3.82 -4.72
C ILE A 3 -4.52 -4.39 -3.36
N LEU A 4 -3.30 -4.87 -3.19
CA LEU A 4 -2.88 -5.60 -2.00
C LEU A 4 -1.78 -4.83 -1.26
N LEU A 5 -1.63 -5.07 0.04
CA LEU A 5 -0.47 -4.64 0.80
C LEU A 5 0.50 -5.80 0.98
N GLN A 6 1.78 -5.55 0.78
CA GLN A 6 2.84 -6.54 0.93
C GLN A 6 3.95 -6.00 1.83
N ARG A 7 4.42 -6.82 2.77
CA ARG A 7 5.56 -6.48 3.63
C ARG A 7 6.86 -6.62 2.84
N ILE A 8 7.66 -5.56 2.78
CA ILE A 8 8.88 -5.50 1.94
C ILE A 8 9.89 -6.56 2.38
N ALA A 9 10.06 -6.76 3.69
CA ALA A 9 11.09 -7.66 4.22
C ALA A 9 10.83 -9.15 3.96
N SER A 10 9.56 -9.56 3.85
CA SER A 10 9.17 -10.98 3.77
C SER A 10 8.39 -11.35 2.52
N GLY A 11 7.87 -10.37 1.77
CA GLY A 11 7.00 -10.61 0.62
C GLY A 11 5.59 -11.12 0.99
N LEU A 12 5.23 -11.18 2.27
CA LEU A 12 3.90 -11.62 2.70
C LEU A 12 2.87 -10.52 2.45
N TYR A 13 1.66 -10.93 2.09
CA TYR A 13 0.52 -10.05 1.88
C TYR A 13 -0.28 -9.87 3.17
N TYR A 14 -0.85 -8.69 3.37
CA TYR A 14 -1.74 -8.41 4.49
C TYR A 14 -3.07 -9.13 4.30
N GLU A 15 -3.46 -9.97 5.25
CA GLU A 15 -4.69 -10.78 5.19
C GLU A 15 -5.83 -10.10 5.96
N ASP A 16 -5.66 -9.94 7.26
CA ASP A 16 -6.61 -9.25 8.15
C ASP A 16 -5.92 -8.99 9.51
N THR A 17 -6.40 -8.03 10.31
CA THR A 17 -6.08 -7.84 11.74
C THR A 17 -4.63 -8.21 12.14
N GLY A 18 -3.63 -7.67 11.43
CA GLY A 18 -2.21 -7.91 11.70
C GLY A 18 -1.63 -9.27 11.25
N ALA A 19 -2.45 -10.15 10.68
CA ALA A 19 -2.05 -11.40 10.03
C ALA A 19 -1.50 -11.17 8.61
N TRP A 20 -0.59 -12.06 8.22
CA TRP A 20 0.13 -12.00 6.96
C TRP A 20 0.19 -13.38 6.32
N THR A 21 -0.03 -13.44 5.01
CA THR A 21 -0.11 -14.68 4.25
C THR A 21 0.85 -14.67 3.05
N PRO A 22 1.46 -15.80 2.66
CA PRO A 22 2.19 -15.89 1.40
C PRO A 22 1.25 -15.95 0.18
N ASP A 23 -0.03 -16.26 0.39
CA ASP A 23 -1.01 -16.40 -0.67
C ASP A 23 -1.73 -15.08 -0.95
N SER A 24 -1.50 -14.53 -2.15
CA SER A 24 -2.20 -13.32 -2.57
C SER A 24 -3.72 -13.49 -2.75
N PHE A 25 -4.27 -14.71 -2.82
CA PHE A 25 -5.72 -14.92 -2.85
C PHE A 25 -6.38 -14.73 -1.49
N GLY A 26 -5.66 -14.96 -0.39
CA GLY A 26 -6.12 -14.66 0.97
C GLY A 26 -5.86 -13.22 1.40
N ALA A 27 -5.22 -12.40 0.56
CA ALA A 27 -4.89 -11.03 0.92
C ALA A 27 -6.12 -10.11 0.90
N MET A 28 -6.13 -9.14 1.81
CA MET A 28 -7.11 -8.05 1.81
C MET A 28 -7.01 -7.24 0.52
N ASP A 29 -8.13 -7.12 -0.17
CA ASP A 29 -8.26 -6.28 -1.37
C ASP A 29 -8.74 -4.87 -0.99
N PHE A 30 -8.05 -3.86 -1.50
CA PHE A 30 -8.36 -2.46 -1.29
C PHE A 30 -9.08 -1.88 -2.51
N LEU A 31 -10.10 -1.06 -2.26
CA LEU A 31 -10.86 -0.39 -3.33
C LEU A 31 -9.99 0.50 -4.22
N SER A 32 -8.97 1.15 -3.64
CA SER A 32 -8.05 2.03 -4.34
C SER A 32 -6.68 2.08 -3.66
N SER A 33 -5.66 2.54 -4.40
CA SER A 33 -4.33 2.80 -3.82
C SER A 33 -4.38 3.86 -2.73
N THR A 34 -5.23 4.88 -2.87
CA THR A 34 -5.46 5.90 -1.83
C THR A 34 -6.03 5.26 -0.56
N ALA A 35 -7.03 4.37 -0.69
CA ALA A 35 -7.59 3.65 0.46
C ALA A 35 -6.54 2.76 1.15
N ALA A 36 -5.66 2.10 0.38
CA ALA A 36 -4.56 1.32 0.93
C ALA A 36 -3.54 2.20 1.69
N LEU A 37 -3.22 3.40 1.16
CA LEU A 37 -2.35 4.37 1.83
C LEU A 37 -2.96 4.89 3.14
N GLU A 38 -4.23 5.26 3.11
CA GLU A 38 -4.98 5.71 4.30
C GLU A 38 -5.02 4.61 5.36
N PHE A 39 -5.26 3.36 4.95
CA PHE A 39 -5.23 2.21 5.84
C PHE A 39 -3.86 2.02 6.51
N CYS A 40 -2.78 2.12 5.74
CA CYS A 40 -1.42 2.05 6.29
C CYS A 40 -1.16 3.17 7.32
N ALA A 41 -1.59 4.40 7.03
CA ALA A 41 -1.44 5.52 7.94
C ALA A 41 -2.25 5.33 9.23
N ALA A 42 -3.52 4.93 9.13
CA ALA A 42 -4.40 4.70 10.26
C ALA A 42 -3.89 3.56 11.17
N ASN A 43 -3.37 2.48 10.59
CA ASN A 43 -2.87 1.31 11.32
C ASN A 43 -1.37 1.37 11.63
N LYS A 44 -0.69 2.48 11.30
CA LYS A 44 0.76 2.66 11.50
C LYS A 44 1.58 1.52 10.87
N LEU A 45 1.13 1.01 9.72
CA LEU A 45 1.84 -0.01 8.97
C LEU A 45 3.03 0.63 8.26
N THR A 46 4.22 0.17 8.57
CA THR A 46 5.48 0.62 8.00
C THR A 46 6.21 -0.52 7.30
N GLY A 47 7.08 -0.20 6.33
CA GLY A 47 7.84 -1.23 5.61
C GLY A 47 6.95 -2.11 4.72
N VAL A 48 5.88 -1.52 4.18
CA VAL A 48 4.95 -2.18 3.27
C VAL A 48 4.92 -1.45 1.93
N GLN A 49 4.54 -2.16 0.88
CA GLN A 49 4.36 -1.67 -0.47
C GLN A 49 2.97 -2.06 -0.98
N ILE A 50 2.44 -1.28 -1.92
CA ILE A 50 1.19 -1.62 -2.60
C ILE A 50 1.53 -2.49 -3.80
N VAL A 51 0.80 -3.58 -3.99
CA VAL A 51 0.93 -4.48 -5.14
C VAL A 51 -0.38 -4.47 -5.91
N LEU A 52 -0.35 -3.99 -7.15
CA LEU A 52 -1.45 -4.12 -8.10
C LEU A 52 -1.32 -5.46 -8.80
N LYS A 53 -2.20 -6.39 -8.46
CA LYS A 53 -2.18 -7.76 -8.98
C LYS A 53 -3.24 -7.94 -10.05
N PHE A 54 -2.84 -8.44 -11.21
CA PHE A 54 -3.73 -8.68 -12.34
C PHE A 54 -4.09 -10.17 -12.36
N ASP A 55 -5.38 -10.52 -12.27
CA ASP A 55 -5.79 -11.91 -12.05
C ASP A 55 -5.54 -12.80 -13.27
N GLU A 56 -5.56 -12.22 -14.46
CA GLU A 56 -5.38 -12.92 -15.74
C GLU A 56 -3.92 -12.85 -16.25
N GLU A 57 -3.10 -11.99 -15.67
CA GLU A 57 -1.72 -11.76 -16.08
C GLU A 57 -0.75 -12.14 -14.96
N LYS A 58 0.33 -12.86 -15.28
CA LYS A 58 1.41 -13.13 -14.30
C LYS A 58 2.26 -11.89 -13.96
N ARG A 59 1.77 -10.68 -14.29
CA ARG A 59 2.45 -9.41 -14.03
C ARG A 59 1.82 -8.74 -12.82
N GLU A 60 2.63 -7.97 -12.11
CA GLU A 60 2.18 -7.12 -11.02
C GLU A 60 2.94 -5.79 -11.07
N ILE A 61 2.31 -4.74 -10.56
CA ILE A 61 2.96 -3.44 -10.38
C ILE A 61 3.16 -3.23 -8.89
N VAL A 62 4.40 -2.97 -8.50
CA VAL A 62 4.77 -2.70 -7.11
C VAL A 62 4.99 -1.20 -6.94
N LEU A 63 4.24 -0.59 -6.03
CA LEU A 63 4.32 0.82 -5.68
C LEU A 63 4.91 0.96 -4.26
N PRO A 64 6.14 1.50 -4.12
CA PRO A 64 6.73 1.71 -2.80
C PRO A 64 5.99 2.83 -2.07
N ILE A 65 5.67 2.61 -0.78
CA ILE A 65 5.14 3.66 0.09
C ILE A 65 6.33 4.39 0.69
N LEU A 66 6.63 5.57 0.15
CA LEU A 66 7.70 6.43 0.66
C LEU A 66 7.18 7.27 1.82
N PRO A 67 7.93 7.40 2.93
CA PRO A 67 7.62 8.37 3.95
C PRO A 67 7.68 9.78 3.34
N LEU A 68 6.63 10.57 3.57
CA LEU A 68 6.65 11.99 3.21
C LEU A 68 7.82 12.66 3.96
N PRO A 69 8.70 13.41 3.27
CA PRO A 69 9.72 14.19 3.94
C PRO A 69 9.04 15.15 4.94
N PRO A 70 9.55 15.26 6.18
CA PRO A 70 9.03 16.26 7.11
C PRO A 70 9.25 17.66 6.51
N GLY A 71 8.18 18.32 6.04
CA GLY A 71 8.25 19.69 5.54
C GLY A 71 7.36 20.10 4.35
N GLN A 72 6.72 19.17 3.63
CA GLN A 72 5.90 19.53 2.44
C GLN A 72 4.44 19.95 2.74
N ASN A 73 4.21 20.74 3.80
CA ASN A 73 2.91 21.35 4.05
C ASN A 73 2.86 22.84 3.68
N GLN A 74 3.83 23.34 2.92
CA GLN A 74 3.78 24.68 2.35
C GLN A 74 3.13 24.61 0.97
N ARG A 75 1.79 24.71 0.93
CA ARG A 75 1.15 25.29 -0.27
C ARG A 75 1.82 26.64 -0.51
N PRO A 76 2.26 26.98 -1.72
CA PRO A 76 2.56 28.35 -2.04
C PRO A 76 1.25 29.13 -1.85
N THR A 77 1.13 29.89 -0.77
CA THR A 77 0.18 31.00 -0.75
C THR A 77 0.61 31.91 -1.89
N ALA A 78 -0.13 31.85 -2.99
CA ALA A 78 -0.06 32.86 -4.02
C ALA A 78 -0.41 34.19 -3.35
N SER A 79 0.61 35.00 -3.09
CA SER A 79 0.44 36.39 -2.71
C SER A 79 0.19 37.18 -4.00
N LEU A 80 -1.02 37.73 -4.12
CA LEU A 80 -1.35 38.82 -5.05
C LEU A 80 -0.96 40.16 -4.43
#